data_AF-A0A0D3HSD0-F1
#
_entry.id   AF-A0A0D3HSD0-F1
#
_cell.length_a   1.000
_cell.length_b   1.000
_cell.length_c   1.000
_cell.angle_alpha   90.00
_cell.angle_beta   90.00
_cell.angle_gamma   90.00
#
_symmetry.space_group_name_H-M   'P 1'
#
loop_
_entity.id
_entity.type
_entity.pdbx_description
1 polymer ?
#
loop_
_entity_poly.entity_id
_entity_poly.type
_entity_poly.pdbx_seq_one_letter_code
_entity_poly.pdbx_strand_id
1 'polypeptide(L)'
;MLERYDFPRGILPVGVEGYELREDGSFEVYFPRDCEFMLARTWLVRYGARIAGAAASGRLTSLQGVYVKVLFVWLPVGEVDRSGDTLSFYIGPVSTSFPLSDFAHSPHCRGYDHLPAAAAL
;
A
#
# COMPACT_ATOMS: atom_id res chain seq x y z
N MET A 1 -8.87 -8.63 2.95
CA MET A 1 -7.64 -9.39 3.29
C MET A 1 -6.93 -8.72 4.46
N LEU A 2 -6.22 -7.60 4.25
CA LEU A 2 -5.58 -6.83 5.33
C LEU A 2 -6.59 -6.19 6.30
N GLU A 3 -7.85 -6.02 5.87
CA GLU A 3 -8.98 -5.63 6.73
C GLU A 3 -9.18 -6.55 7.94
N ARG A 4 -8.77 -7.83 7.85
CA ARG A 4 -8.82 -8.77 9.00
C ARG A 4 -7.83 -8.41 10.10
N TYR A 5 -6.88 -7.53 9.80
CA TYR A 5 -5.83 -7.03 10.69
C TYR A 5 -6.00 -5.53 10.97
N ASP A 6 -7.24 -5.02 10.87
CA ASP A 6 -7.60 -3.63 11.15
C ASP A 6 -7.00 -2.61 10.17
N PHE A 7 -6.73 -2.99 8.91
CA PHE A 7 -6.31 -2.01 7.89
C PHE A 7 -7.46 -1.62 6.96
N PRO A 8 -7.57 -0.33 6.56
CA PRO A 8 -8.58 0.10 5.61
C PRO A 8 -8.31 -0.50 4.23
N ARG A 9 -9.36 -0.74 3.46
CA ARG A 9 -9.25 -1.29 2.09
C ARG A 9 -8.34 -0.45 1.20
N GLY A 10 -8.32 0.88 1.38
CA GLY A 10 -7.51 1.79 0.59
C GLY A 10 -6.01 1.79 0.91
N ILE A 11 -5.54 0.94 1.83
CA ILE A 11 -4.10 0.69 2.02
C ILE A 11 -3.46 0.05 0.77
N LEU A 12 -4.27 -0.62 -0.06
CA LEU A 12 -3.85 -1.18 -1.34
C LEU A 12 -4.45 -0.37 -2.51
N PRO A 13 -3.67 -0.09 -3.56
CA PRO A 13 -4.17 0.53 -4.77
C PRO A 13 -5.11 -0.43 -5.53
N VAL A 14 -5.89 0.14 -6.44
CA VAL A 14 -6.72 -0.62 -7.36
C VAL A 14 -5.85 -1.45 -8.32
N GLY A 15 -6.33 -2.64 -8.72
CA GLY A 15 -5.63 -3.49 -9.70
C GLY A 15 -4.87 -4.68 -9.12
N VAL A 16 -5.24 -5.13 -7.90
CA VAL A 16 -4.74 -6.39 -7.35
C VAL A 16 -5.21 -7.55 -8.24
N GLU A 17 -4.28 -8.34 -8.76
CA GLU A 17 -4.57 -9.53 -9.59
C GLU A 17 -4.58 -10.82 -8.77
N GLY A 18 -3.85 -10.84 -7.66
CA GLY A 18 -3.77 -11.99 -6.78
C GLY A 18 -3.19 -11.63 -5.44
N TYR A 19 -3.45 -12.47 -4.45
CA TYR A 19 -2.85 -12.36 -3.13
C TYR A 19 -2.63 -13.73 -2.50
N GLU A 20 -1.64 -13.79 -1.62
CA GLU A 20 -1.41 -14.91 -0.70
C GLU A 20 -1.49 -14.38 0.73
N LEU A 21 -2.18 -15.10 1.61
CA LEU A 21 -2.19 -14.83 3.05
C LEU A 21 -2.02 -16.16 3.77
N ARG A 22 -0.94 -16.31 4.52
CA ARG A 22 -0.65 -17.51 5.31
C ARG A 22 -1.21 -17.35 6.72
N GLU A 23 -1.35 -18.48 7.42
CA GLU A 23 -1.89 -18.51 8.79
C GLU A 23 -1.03 -17.75 9.79
N ASP A 24 0.27 -17.64 9.53
CA ASP A 24 1.22 -16.86 10.35
C ASP A 24 1.13 -15.33 10.12
N GLY A 25 0.23 -14.89 9.25
CA GLY A 25 0.05 -13.48 8.89
C GLY A 25 1.01 -12.97 7.81
N SER A 26 1.94 -13.80 7.32
CA SER A 26 2.74 -13.44 6.15
C SER A 26 1.87 -13.34 4.91
N PHE A 27 2.14 -12.33 4.08
CA PHE A 27 1.31 -12.04 2.93
C PHE A 27 2.09 -11.59 1.72
N GLU A 28 1.51 -11.83 0.54
CA GLU A 28 1.96 -11.29 -0.73
C GLU A 28 0.76 -10.75 -1.52
N VAL A 29 0.97 -9.67 -2.26
CA VAL A 29 -0.03 -9.06 -3.15
C VAL A 29 0.64 -8.78 -4.49
N TYR A 30 -0.04 -9.14 -5.57
CA TYR A 30 0.47 -9.01 -6.92
C TYR A 30 -0.36 -8.04 -7.76
N PHE A 31 0.34 -7.22 -8.53
CA PHE A 31 -0.18 -6.24 -9.47
C PHE A 31 0.45 -6.50 -10.85
N PRO A 32 -0.22 -6.11 -11.95
CA PRO A 32 0.31 -6.33 -13.31
C PRO A 32 1.62 -5.58 -13.57
N ARG A 33 1.86 -4.50 -12.82
CA ARG A 33 3.01 -3.61 -12.95
C ARG A 33 3.19 -2.76 -11.70
N ASP A 34 4.32 -2.09 -11.61
CA ASP A 34 4.54 -1.03 -10.63
C ASP A 34 3.44 0.05 -10.74
N CYS A 35 2.99 0.50 -9.58
CA CYS A 35 1.91 1.44 -9.36
C CYS A 35 2.44 2.66 -8.60
N GLU A 36 2.33 3.84 -9.20
CA GLU A 36 2.64 5.10 -8.50
C GLU A 36 1.39 5.92 -8.30
N PHE A 37 1.20 6.54 -7.13
CA PHE A 37 0.06 7.42 -6.87
C PHE A 37 0.42 8.52 -5.87
N MET A 38 -0.42 9.55 -5.81
CA MET A 38 -0.23 10.66 -4.89
C MET A 38 -1.10 10.47 -3.65
N LEU A 39 -0.48 10.24 -2.50
CA LEU A 39 -1.14 10.12 -1.21
C LEU A 39 -1.27 11.52 -0.57
N ALA A 40 -2.46 11.82 -0.06
CA ALA A 40 -2.78 13.11 0.58
C ALA A 40 -2.36 14.35 -0.23
N ARG A 41 -2.28 14.23 -1.56
CA ARG A 41 -1.77 15.24 -2.52
C ARG A 41 -0.31 15.69 -2.33
N THR A 42 0.43 15.12 -1.38
CA THR A 42 1.77 15.60 -1.01
C THR A 42 2.85 14.53 -1.21
N TRP A 43 2.51 13.26 -1.02
CA TRP A 43 3.48 12.17 -1.01
C TRP A 43 3.34 11.32 -2.27
N LEU A 44 4.41 11.20 -3.05
CA LEU A 44 4.46 10.28 -4.17
C LEU A 44 4.86 8.90 -3.66
N VAL A 45 3.95 7.94 -3.77
CA VAL A 45 4.10 6.57 -3.28
C VAL A 45 4.20 5.64 -4.47
N ARG A 46 5.08 4.63 -4.38
CA ARG A 46 5.26 3.57 -5.37
C ARG A 46 5.10 2.21 -4.73
N TYR A 47 4.19 1.44 -5.29
CA TYR A 47 3.94 0.04 -5.00
C TYR A 47 4.52 -0.76 -6.15
N GLY A 48 5.40 -1.72 -5.87
CA GLY A 48 5.95 -2.61 -6.87
C GLY A 48 4.90 -3.60 -7.38
N ALA A 49 5.19 -4.27 -8.49
CA ALA A 49 4.35 -5.36 -9.01
C ALA A 49 4.11 -6.50 -7.99
N ARG A 50 5.02 -6.66 -7.01
CA ARG A 50 4.85 -7.54 -5.86
C ARG A 50 5.08 -6.78 -4.57
N ILE A 51 4.15 -6.95 -3.63
CA ILE A 51 4.27 -6.45 -2.25
C ILE A 51 4.25 -7.65 -1.32
N ALA A 52 5.10 -7.63 -0.30
CA ALA A 52 5.12 -8.67 0.71
C ALA A 52 5.35 -8.08 2.10
N GLY A 53 4.94 -8.81 3.13
CA GLY A 53 5.17 -8.44 4.52
C GLY A 53 4.53 -9.42 5.50
N ALA A 54 4.47 -9.02 6.76
CA ALA A 54 3.72 -9.72 7.80
C ALA A 54 2.65 -8.79 8.38
N ALA A 55 1.46 -9.33 8.59
CA ALA A 55 0.32 -8.61 9.15
C ALA A 55 -0.03 -9.15 10.53
N ALA A 56 -0.20 -8.23 11.48
CA ALA A 56 -0.77 -8.44 12.80
C ALA A 56 -1.84 -7.37 13.04
N SER A 57 -2.72 -7.56 14.04
CA SER A 57 -3.76 -6.56 14.35
C SER A 57 -3.13 -5.19 14.56
N GLY A 58 -3.52 -4.24 13.70
CA GLY A 58 -3.03 -2.87 13.68
C GLY A 58 -1.59 -2.68 13.20
N ARG A 59 -0.87 -3.71 12.73
CA ARG A 59 0.53 -3.55 12.30
C ARG A 59 0.89 -4.36 11.06
N LEU A 60 1.57 -3.72 10.11
CA LEU A 60 2.26 -4.37 8.99
C LEU A 60 3.76 -4.19 9.19
N THR A 61 4.52 -5.28 9.10
CA THR A 61 5.98 -5.26 9.28
C THR A 61 6.71 -5.96 8.16
N SER A 62 8.02 -5.72 8.08
CA SER A 62 8.89 -6.34 7.07
C SER A 62 8.39 -6.10 5.65
N LEU A 63 7.80 -4.93 5.41
CA LEU A 63 7.22 -4.57 4.13
C LEU A 63 8.28 -4.50 3.04
N GLN A 64 7.95 -5.08 1.89
CA GLN A 64 8.76 -5.09 0.69
C GLN A 64 7.91 -4.62 -0.49
N GLY A 65 8.53 -3.87 -1.41
CA GLY A 65 7.83 -3.37 -2.59
C GLY A 65 7.03 -2.09 -2.37
N VAL A 66 7.11 -1.45 -1.20
CA VAL A 66 6.46 -0.16 -0.93
C VAL A 66 7.53 0.91 -0.73
N TYR A 67 7.43 2.00 -1.50
CA TYR A 67 8.38 3.09 -1.48
C TYR A 67 7.68 4.44 -1.45
N VAL A 68 8.32 5.43 -0.85
CA VAL A 68 7.91 6.83 -0.91
C VAL A 68 9.04 7.67 -1.50
N LYS A 69 8.70 8.68 -2.30
CA LYS A 69 9.68 9.60 -2.86
C LYS A 69 9.93 10.75 -1.90
N VAL A 70 11.19 10.92 -1.50
CA VAL A 70 11.65 12.06 -0.69
C VAL A 70 12.77 12.76 -1.45
N LEU A 71 12.58 14.05 -1.73
CA LEU A 71 13.44 14.83 -2.62
C LEU A 71 13.60 14.13 -3.99
N PHE A 72 14.71 13.44 -4.21
CA PHE A 72 15.06 12.75 -5.45
C PHE A 72 15.24 11.24 -5.29
N VAL A 73 15.04 10.69 -4.08
CA VAL A 73 15.33 9.28 -3.76
C VAL A 73 14.05 8.55 -3.37
N TRP A 74 13.94 7.28 -3.78
CA TRP A 74 12.91 6.36 -3.32
C TRP A 74 13.37 5.66 -2.04
N LEU A 75 12.65 5.87 -0.96
CA LEU A 75 12.93 5.25 0.33
C LEU A 75 11.92 4.13 0.60
N PRO A 76 12.37 2.95 1.08
CA PRO A 76 11.46 1.86 1.40
C PRO A 76 10.64 2.20 2.65
N VAL A 77 9.37 1.81 2.63
CA VAL A 77 8.51 1.77 3.81
C VAL A 77 8.65 0.39 4.43
N GLY A 78 9.13 0.32 5.67
CA GLY A 78 9.39 -0.95 6.35
C GLY A 78 8.22 -1.43 7.21
N GLU A 79 7.49 -0.50 7.82
CA GLU A 79 6.36 -0.80 8.72
C GLU A 79 5.23 0.20 8.54
N VAL A 80 4.01 -0.25 8.83
CA VAL A 80 2.82 0.59 8.99
C VAL A 80 2.13 0.21 10.28
N ASP A 81 1.90 1.19 11.16
CA ASP A 81 1.20 1.01 12.42
C ASP A 81 -0.11 1.79 12.40
N ARG A 82 -1.17 1.19 12.94
CA ARG A 82 -2.47 1.82 13.13
C ARG A 82 -2.67 2.13 14.60
N SER A 83 -2.92 3.40 14.89
CA SER A 83 -3.34 3.87 16.20
C SER A 83 -4.66 4.63 16.07
N GLY A 84 -5.75 3.99 16.50
CA GLY A 84 -7.11 4.53 16.36
C GLY A 84 -7.46 4.83 14.90
N ASP A 85 -7.64 6.11 14.59
CA ASP A 85 -7.97 6.62 13.26
C ASP A 85 -6.77 7.15 12.46
N THR A 86 -5.55 6.80 12.88
CA THR A 86 -4.31 7.24 12.24
C THR A 86 -3.46 6.05 11.80
N LEU A 87 -2.88 6.14 10.61
CA LEU A 87 -1.84 5.23 10.10
C LEU A 87 -0.49 5.95 10.10
N SER A 88 0.52 5.31 10.70
CA SER A 88 1.90 5.77 10.74
C SER A 88 2.77 4.89 9.86
N PHE A 89 3.44 5.49 8.87
CA PHE A 89 4.33 4.82 7.94
C PHE A 89 5.78 5.06 8.35
N TYR A 90 6.54 3.99 8.54
CA TYR A 90 7.94 4.04 8.98
C TYR A 90 8.89 3.90 7.79
N ILE A 91 9.71 4.93 7.59
CA ILE A 91 10.65 5.10 6.47
C ILE A 91 12.05 5.19 7.10
N GLY A 92 12.64 4.05 7.42
CA GLY A 92 13.87 3.99 8.22
C GLY A 92 13.67 4.60 9.61
N PRO A 93 14.50 5.58 10.07
CA PRO A 93 14.37 6.20 11.38
C PRO A 93 13.26 7.27 11.46
N VAL A 94 12.60 7.58 10.35
CA VAL A 94 11.56 8.62 10.25
C VAL A 94 10.19 7.97 10.12
N SER A 95 9.15 8.64 10.63
CA SER A 95 7.77 8.26 10.39
C SER A 95 6.93 9.44 9.89
N THR A 96 5.85 9.12 9.20
CA THR A 96 4.82 10.08 8.80
C THR A 96 3.44 9.48 9.03
N SER A 97 2.48 10.31 9.41
CA SER A 97 1.15 9.85 9.84
C SER A 97 0.05 10.48 8.99
N PHE A 98 -0.98 9.69 8.73
CA PHE A 98 -2.14 10.05 7.92
C PHE A 98 -3.44 9.58 8.58
N PRO A 99 -4.55 10.32 8.45
CA PRO A 99 -5.84 9.85 8.92
C PRO A 99 -6.34 8.68 8.06
N LEU A 100 -7.09 7.75 8.66
CA LEU A 100 -7.70 6.62 7.95
C LEU A 100 -8.61 7.06 6.81
N SER A 101 -9.22 8.24 6.91
CA SER A 101 -10.08 8.81 5.87
C SER A 101 -9.37 8.95 4.52
N ASP A 102 -8.05 9.15 4.52
CA ASP A 102 -7.25 9.25 3.29
C ASP A 102 -7.15 7.91 2.56
N PHE A 103 -7.47 6.80 3.25
CA PHE A 103 -7.48 5.43 2.74
C PHE A 103 -8.89 4.84 2.70
N ALA A 104 -9.94 5.67 2.74
CA ALA A 104 -11.32 5.22 2.61
C ALA A 104 -11.58 4.52 1.26
N HIS A 105 -10.87 4.95 0.21
CA HIS A 105 -10.93 4.36 -1.12
C HIS A 105 -9.53 3.97 -1.58
N SER A 106 -9.45 2.87 -2.34
CA SER A 106 -8.20 2.44 -2.97
C SER A 106 -7.70 3.50 -3.97
N PRO A 107 -6.44 3.94 -3.87
CA PRO A 107 -5.90 4.89 -4.81
C PRO A 107 -5.77 4.28 -6.20
N HIS A 108 -5.99 5.10 -7.22
CA HIS A 108 -5.72 4.72 -8.60
C HIS A 108 -4.27 5.03 -8.93
N CYS A 109 -3.60 4.04 -9.52
CA CYS A 109 -2.24 4.20 -10.01
C CYS A 109 -2.21 5.16 -11.20
N ARG A 110 -1.21 6.03 -11.25
CA ARG A 110 -0.92 6.89 -12.41
C ARG A 110 -0.75 6.03 -13.67
N GLY A 111 -1.36 6.49 -14.75
CA GLY A 111 -1.34 5.78 -16.03
C GLY A 111 -2.23 4.52 -16.06
N TYR A 112 -3.11 4.29 -15.07
CA TYR A 112 -4.26 3.39 -15.25
C TYR A 112 -5.41 4.04 -16.03
N ASP A 113 -5.33 5.36 -16.29
CA ASP A 113 -6.31 6.14 -17.07
C ASP A 113 -6.41 5.72 -18.55
N HIS A 114 -5.65 4.71 -18.99
CA HIS A 114 -5.60 4.22 -20.37
C HIS A 114 -5.97 2.75 -20.56
N LEU A 115 -6.50 2.03 -19.56
CA LEU A 115 -7.17 0.77 -19.87
C LEU A 115 -8.64 1.07 -20.22
N PRO A 116 -9.06 1.05 -21.50
CA PRO A 116 -10.49 0.99 -21.81
C PRO A 116 -11.04 -0.28 -21.16
N ALA A 117 -12.25 -0.19 -20.61
CA ALA A 117 -12.99 -1.27 -19.99
C ALA A 117 -13.44 -2.38 -20.98
N ALA A 118 -12.64 -2.67 -22.01
CA ALA A 118 -12.98 -3.54 -23.13
C ALA A 118 -11.87 -4.57 -23.37
N ALA A 119 -11.78 -5.55 -22.48
CA ALA A 119 -11.16 -6.85 -22.78
C ALA A 119 -11.84 -7.98 -21.99
N ALA A 120 -13.13 -7.84 -21.71
CA ALA A 120 -13.98 -8.96 -21.32
C ALA A 120 -14.79 -9.37 -22.56
N LEU A 121 -14.24 -10.31 -23.32
CA LEU A 121 -14.96 -11.15 -24.29
C LEU A 121 -14.74 -12.61 -23.89
#